data_AF-A0A2D6M8R0-F1
#
_entry.id   AF-A0A2D6M8R0-F1
#
_cell.length_a   1.000
_cell.length_b   1.000
_cell.length_c   1.000
_cell.angle_alpha   90.00
_cell.angle_beta   90.00
_cell.angle_gamma   90.00
#
_symmetry.space_group_name_H-M   'P 1'
#
loop_
_entity.id
_entity.type
_entity.pdbx_description
1 polymer ?
#
loop_
_entity_poly.entity_id
_entity_poly.type
_entity_poly.pdbx_seq_one_letter_code
_entity_poly.pdbx_strand_id
1 'polypeptide(L)'
;MAKTFLQLTNEVGKNLRRSTGSTWTAVDTNADQIFIQQAINEAKRMVEDNWESDALTVSMTFSSVASQHSYELATAGTPNATDRAAPVRSKRDYRLQLYDVTDNEYQFNECSREYAQKIETLDTNTVAKPTQAAVYPSKTGLVVHFPWAPTGVRNYKIYVKNPQDDFGSSDASTELTVPWRPVVLAATALAAEERGEELGLDATRWWDQYQDALGSMVARESFEHDLTLVAETTDYINPF
;
A
#
# COMPACT_ATOMS: atom_id res chain seq x y z
N MET A 1 6.26 -18.24 1.85
CA MET A 1 6.97 -17.48 2.90
C MET A 1 7.44 -16.18 2.29
N ALA A 2 7.16 -15.05 2.94
CA ALA A 2 7.72 -13.75 2.57
C ALA A 2 9.26 -13.81 2.72
N LYS A 3 9.97 -13.02 1.93
CA LYS A 3 11.43 -12.90 2.04
C LYS A 3 11.76 -11.57 2.72
N THR A 4 12.72 -11.62 3.62
CA THR A 4 13.29 -10.39 4.21
C THR A 4 14.19 -9.68 3.22
N PHE A 5 14.48 -8.40 3.45
CA PHE A 5 15.37 -7.63 2.59
C PHE A 5 16.73 -8.30 2.41
N LEU A 6 17.35 -8.80 3.48
CA LEU A 6 18.63 -9.53 3.40
C LEU A 6 18.53 -10.80 2.54
N GLN A 7 17.41 -11.52 2.63
CA GLN A 7 17.17 -12.70 1.79
C GLN A 7 17.01 -12.32 0.32
N LEU A 8 16.32 -11.22 0.02
CA LEU A 8 16.19 -10.69 -1.34
C LEU A 8 17.55 -10.29 -1.92
N THR A 9 18.36 -9.54 -1.15
CA THR A 9 19.71 -9.15 -1.55
C THR A 9 20.53 -10.39 -1.91
N ASN A 10 20.52 -11.40 -1.04
CA ASN A 10 21.24 -12.66 -1.28
C ASN A 10 20.76 -13.42 -2.52
N GLU A 11 19.46 -13.42 -2.83
CA GLU A 11 18.93 -14.09 -4.03
C GLU A 11 19.36 -13.39 -5.31
N VAL A 12 19.25 -12.06 -5.37
CA VAL A 12 19.71 -11.26 -6.52
C VAL A 12 21.22 -11.41 -6.70
N GLY A 13 21.99 -11.35 -5.60
CA GLY A 13 23.43 -11.57 -5.62
C GLY A 13 23.83 -12.96 -6.13
N LYS A 14 23.07 -14.01 -5.81
CA LYS A 14 23.29 -15.36 -6.36
C LYS A 14 22.99 -15.43 -7.85
N ASN A 15 21.88 -14.83 -8.30
CA ASN A 15 21.49 -14.83 -9.71
C ASN A 15 22.53 -14.11 -10.59
N LEU A 16 23.08 -12.99 -10.10
CA LEU A 16 24.17 -12.26 -10.76
C LEU A 16 25.55 -12.92 -10.58
N ARG A 17 25.62 -14.09 -9.91
CA ARG A 17 26.87 -14.80 -9.57
C ARG A 17 27.86 -13.95 -8.77
N ARG A 18 27.35 -12.99 -8.01
CA ARG A 18 28.12 -12.04 -7.17
C ARG A 18 28.28 -12.48 -5.73
N SER A 19 27.51 -13.48 -5.26
CA SER A 19 27.82 -14.07 -3.96
C SER A 19 29.16 -14.81 -4.07
N THR A 20 30.22 -14.27 -3.48
CA THR A 20 31.58 -14.81 -3.48
C THR A 20 31.71 -16.10 -2.64
N GLY A 21 30.79 -17.05 -2.80
CA GLY A 21 30.65 -18.26 -2.00
C GLY A 21 30.12 -18.03 -0.58
N SER A 22 30.02 -16.79 -0.11
CA SER A 22 29.45 -16.42 1.19
C SER A 22 28.07 -15.77 1.01
N THR A 23 27.08 -16.29 1.73
CA THR A 23 25.78 -15.62 1.89
C THR A 23 26.00 -14.44 2.83
N TRP A 24 25.53 -13.26 2.43
CA TRP A 24 25.60 -12.09 3.30
C TRP A 24 24.74 -12.30 4.53
N THR A 25 25.30 -12.01 5.71
CA THR A 25 24.62 -12.15 7.01
C THR A 25 24.03 -10.83 7.52
N ALA A 26 24.37 -9.72 6.88
CA ALA A 26 23.87 -8.38 7.17
C ALA A 26 23.77 -7.55 5.88
N VAL A 27 22.96 -6.50 5.95
CA VAL A 27 22.93 -5.42 4.96
C VAL A 27 23.99 -4.41 5.39
N ASP A 28 24.94 -4.14 4.51
CA ASP A 28 26.16 -3.36 4.76
C ASP A 28 26.36 -2.33 3.64
N THR A 29 27.28 -1.40 3.85
CA THR A 29 27.61 -0.30 2.93
C THR A 29 28.62 -0.71 1.84
N ASN A 30 28.74 -2.01 1.55
CA ASN A 30 29.56 -2.47 0.45
C ASN A 30 28.92 -2.03 -0.89
N ALA A 31 29.71 -1.45 -1.79
CA ALA A 31 29.24 -0.91 -3.06
C ALA A 31 28.41 -1.91 -3.89
N ASP A 32 28.84 -3.17 -3.96
CA ASP A 32 28.10 -4.21 -4.70
C ASP A 32 26.73 -4.49 -4.07
N GLN A 33 26.67 -4.47 -2.74
CA GLN A 33 25.44 -4.68 -2.00
C GLN A 33 24.51 -3.47 -2.13
N ILE A 34 25.03 -2.25 -2.04
CA ILE A 34 24.26 -1.01 -2.22
C ILE A 34 23.60 -0.99 -3.61
N PHE A 35 24.34 -1.35 -4.64
CA PHE A 35 23.80 -1.43 -6.01
C PHE A 35 22.63 -2.43 -6.10
N ILE A 36 22.79 -3.63 -5.53
CA ILE A 36 21.72 -4.63 -5.51
C ILE A 36 20.53 -4.15 -4.67
N GLN A 37 20.76 -3.49 -3.54
CA GLN A 37 19.71 -2.92 -2.69
C GLN A 37 18.89 -1.86 -3.44
N GLN A 38 19.54 -0.99 -4.21
CA GLN A 38 18.88 0.01 -5.06
C GLN A 38 18.02 -0.66 -6.15
N ALA A 39 18.56 -1.67 -6.84
CA ALA A 39 17.82 -2.43 -7.84
C ALA A 39 16.59 -3.15 -7.23
N ILE A 40 16.69 -3.63 -5.98
CA ILE A 40 15.56 -4.24 -5.26
C ILE A 40 14.48 -3.20 -4.93
N ASN A 41 14.86 -2.01 -4.46
CA ASN A 41 13.90 -0.95 -4.18
C ASN A 41 13.17 -0.49 -5.44
N GLU A 42 13.88 -0.33 -6.56
CA GLU A 42 13.26 0.02 -7.84
C GLU A 42 12.32 -1.09 -8.34
N ALA A 43 12.80 -2.34 -8.35
CA ALA A 43 11.97 -3.49 -8.73
C ALA A 43 10.73 -3.65 -7.85
N LYS A 44 10.84 -3.38 -6.54
CA LYS A 44 9.72 -3.38 -5.62
C LYS A 44 8.70 -2.32 -6.04
N ARG A 45 9.15 -1.07 -6.27
CA ARG A 45 8.28 0.03 -6.71
C ARG A 45 7.55 -0.33 -8.00
N MET A 46 8.27 -0.86 -8.99
CA MET A 46 7.68 -1.33 -10.25
C MET A 46 6.57 -2.36 -10.05
N VAL A 47 6.78 -3.35 -9.17
CA VAL A 47 5.77 -4.39 -8.88
C VAL A 47 4.56 -3.80 -8.16
N GLU A 48 4.78 -2.95 -7.17
CA GLU A 48 3.72 -2.29 -6.40
C GLU A 48 2.89 -1.32 -7.27
N ASP A 49 3.52 -0.58 -8.18
CA ASP A 49 2.85 0.38 -9.06
C ASP A 49 2.11 -0.31 -10.22
N ASN A 50 2.62 -1.44 -10.73
CA ASN A 50 1.99 -2.14 -11.85
C ASN A 50 0.71 -2.87 -11.43
N TRP A 51 0.60 -3.26 -10.16
CA TRP A 51 -0.61 -3.88 -9.64
C TRP A 51 -0.80 -3.55 -8.16
N GLU A 52 -1.94 -2.93 -7.84
CA GLU A 52 -2.37 -2.61 -6.47
C GLU A 52 -2.76 -3.87 -5.70
N SER A 53 -1.78 -4.71 -5.35
CA SER A 53 -2.00 -6.01 -4.72
C SER A 53 -2.86 -5.92 -3.46
N ASP A 54 -3.71 -6.92 -3.24
CA ASP A 54 -4.52 -7.02 -2.02
C ASP A 54 -3.66 -7.13 -0.75
N ALA A 55 -2.41 -7.62 -0.87
CA ALA A 55 -1.44 -7.64 0.22
C ALA A 55 -1.03 -6.24 0.72
N LEU A 56 -1.14 -5.20 -0.13
CA LEU A 56 -0.84 -3.81 0.23
C LEU A 56 -2.00 -3.14 0.98
N THR A 57 -3.14 -3.82 1.13
CA THR A 57 -4.31 -3.26 1.83
C THR A 57 -4.06 -3.22 3.33
N VAL A 58 -4.11 -2.01 3.89
CA VAL A 58 -3.89 -1.79 5.32
C VAL A 58 -5.02 -0.95 5.88
N SER A 59 -5.49 -1.31 7.08
CA SER A 59 -6.43 -0.47 7.83
C SER A 59 -5.65 0.55 8.67
N MET A 60 -5.86 1.83 8.39
CA MET A 60 -5.34 2.93 9.18
C MET A 60 -6.41 3.48 10.09
N THR A 61 -6.02 3.82 11.32
CA THR A 61 -6.92 4.46 12.29
C THR A 61 -6.38 5.82 12.72
N PHE A 62 -7.27 6.78 12.93
CA PHE A 62 -6.93 8.11 13.45
C PHE A 62 -8.07 8.67 14.31
N SER A 63 -7.73 9.53 15.26
CA SER A 63 -8.72 10.19 16.13
C SER A 63 -8.91 11.65 15.73
N SER A 64 -10.14 12.13 15.83
CA SER A 64 -10.49 13.51 15.51
C SER A 64 -10.17 14.48 16.64
N VAL A 65 -9.93 15.73 16.29
CA VAL A 65 -9.79 16.84 17.22
C VAL A 65 -10.96 17.81 16.98
N ALA A 66 -11.50 18.37 18.06
CA ALA A 66 -12.61 19.31 17.97
C ALA A 66 -12.23 20.49 17.05
N SER A 67 -13.14 20.85 16.14
CA SER A 67 -12.97 21.95 15.19
C SER A 67 -11.83 21.79 14.17
N GLN A 68 -11.21 20.61 14.06
CA GLN A 68 -10.20 20.32 13.04
C GLN A 68 -10.83 19.62 11.83
N HIS A 69 -10.65 20.20 10.64
CA HIS A 69 -11.21 19.70 9.37
C HIS A 69 -10.31 18.66 8.67
N SER A 70 -9.00 18.86 8.71
CA SER A 70 -8.03 18.08 7.92
C SER A 70 -7.15 17.19 8.78
N TYR A 71 -6.94 15.95 8.34
CA TYR A 71 -6.14 14.94 9.03
C TYR A 71 -5.18 14.27 8.03
N GLU A 72 -3.88 14.54 8.19
CA GLU A 72 -2.82 13.86 7.45
C GLU A 72 -2.62 12.45 8.02
N LEU A 73 -2.93 11.41 7.25
CA LEU A 73 -2.76 10.01 7.66
C LEU A 73 -1.30 9.61 7.85
N ALA A 74 -0.34 10.40 7.33
CA ALA A 74 1.08 10.22 7.57
C ALA A 74 1.50 10.55 9.02
N THR A 75 0.73 11.39 9.73
CA THR A 75 1.02 11.84 11.10
C THR A 75 -0.03 11.40 12.10
N ALA A 76 -1.29 11.29 11.66
CA ALA A 76 -2.43 10.94 12.49
C ALA A 76 -2.85 9.47 12.39
N GLY A 77 -2.36 8.74 11.37
CA GLY A 77 -2.70 7.34 11.10
C GLY A 77 -1.80 6.35 11.83
N THR A 78 -2.32 5.17 12.17
CA THR A 78 -1.49 4.00 12.47
C THR A 78 -1.97 2.79 11.66
N PRO A 79 -1.12 2.19 10.80
CA PRO A 79 0.21 2.67 10.41
C PRO A 79 0.16 3.94 9.54
N ASN A 80 1.29 4.60 9.34
CA ASN A 80 1.38 5.83 8.55
C ASN A 80 1.20 5.55 7.05
N ALA A 81 0.46 6.42 6.37
CA ALA A 81 0.37 6.40 4.91
C ALA A 81 1.69 6.88 4.29
N THR A 82 2.17 6.16 3.28
CA THR A 82 3.27 6.60 2.41
C THR A 82 2.75 7.55 1.33
N ASP A 83 3.64 8.29 0.68
CA ASP A 83 3.32 9.24 -0.40
C ASP A 83 2.65 8.58 -1.62
N ARG A 84 2.85 7.27 -1.79
CA ARG A 84 2.23 6.42 -2.82
C ARG A 84 0.94 5.74 -2.36
N ALA A 85 0.44 6.04 -1.16
CA ALA A 85 -0.77 5.43 -0.66
C ALA A 85 -2.02 5.88 -1.43
N ALA A 86 -2.96 4.96 -1.64
CA ALA A 86 -4.22 5.23 -2.33
C ALA A 86 -5.43 4.73 -1.50
N PRO A 87 -6.54 5.48 -1.42
CA PRO A 87 -7.71 5.03 -0.68
C PRO A 87 -8.41 3.85 -1.39
N VAL A 88 -8.81 2.84 -0.60
CA VAL A 88 -9.58 1.70 -1.13
C VAL A 88 -11.05 2.10 -1.28
N ARG A 89 -11.64 1.66 -2.40
CA ARG A 89 -13.09 1.78 -2.66
C ARG A 89 -13.72 0.40 -2.70
N SER A 90 -14.94 0.29 -2.18
CA SER A 90 -15.71 -0.96 -2.21
C SER A 90 -15.93 -1.41 -3.66
N LYS A 91 -15.64 -2.69 -3.96
CA LYS A 91 -15.86 -3.29 -5.29
C LYS A 91 -17.34 -3.27 -5.71
N ARG A 92 -18.27 -3.27 -4.75
CA ARG A 92 -19.73 -3.33 -5.00
C ARG A 92 -20.31 -1.96 -5.37
N ASP A 93 -20.03 -0.96 -4.54
CA ASP A 93 -20.73 0.33 -4.57
C ASP A 93 -19.81 1.50 -4.96
N TYR A 94 -18.52 1.24 -5.23
CA TYR A 94 -17.49 2.24 -5.51
C TYR A 94 -17.35 3.33 -4.44
N ARG A 95 -17.81 3.05 -3.22
CA ARG A 95 -17.74 3.99 -2.10
C ARG A 95 -16.41 3.88 -1.39
N LEU A 96 -15.87 5.03 -0.99
CA LEU A 96 -14.70 5.13 -0.12
C LEU A 96 -14.88 4.27 1.15
N GLN A 97 -13.89 3.44 1.45
CA GLN A 97 -13.86 2.62 2.66
C GLN A 97 -13.31 3.40 3.86
N LEU A 98 -14.01 4.46 4.24
CA LEU A 98 -13.78 5.26 5.44
C LEU A 98 -14.98 5.12 6.37
N TYR A 99 -14.69 4.81 7.64
CA TYR A 99 -15.68 4.48 8.65
C TYR A 99 -15.45 5.31 9.91
N ASP A 100 -16.55 5.75 10.52
CA ASP A 100 -16.57 6.16 11.92
C ASP A 100 -16.82 4.92 12.78
N VAL A 101 -15.89 4.62 13.69
CA VAL A 101 -15.90 3.43 14.55
C VAL A 101 -16.07 3.81 16.03
N THR A 102 -16.49 5.04 16.33
CA THR A 102 -16.63 5.52 17.71
C THR A 102 -17.76 4.84 18.47
N ASP A 103 -18.95 4.76 17.85
CA ASP A 103 -20.17 4.24 18.48
C ASP A 103 -20.73 3.08 17.65
N ASN A 104 -21.39 3.42 16.54
CA ASN A 104 -21.84 2.49 15.52
C ASN A 104 -21.06 2.76 14.23
N GLU A 105 -20.62 1.67 13.58
CA GLU A 105 -19.93 1.75 12.31
C GLU A 105 -20.78 2.49 11.28
N TYR A 106 -20.25 3.58 10.74
CA TYR A 106 -20.89 4.36 9.69
C TYR A 106 -19.89 4.65 8.59
N GLN A 107 -20.22 4.19 7.38
CA GLN A 107 -19.43 4.49 6.18
C GLN A 107 -19.74 5.90 5.67
N PHE A 108 -18.70 6.67 5.43
CA PHE A 108 -18.80 8.03 4.91
C PHE A 108 -19.32 8.08 3.47
N ASN A 109 -19.88 9.23 3.09
CA ASN A 109 -20.09 9.57 1.68
C ASN A 109 -18.88 10.36 1.17
N GLU A 110 -18.32 9.96 0.03
CA GLU A 110 -17.22 10.69 -0.61
C GLU A 110 -17.76 12.00 -1.19
N CYS A 111 -17.08 13.11 -0.93
CA CYS A 111 -17.32 14.40 -1.57
C CYS A 111 -16.06 14.89 -2.28
N SER A 112 -16.22 15.79 -3.26
CA SER A 112 -15.06 16.36 -3.94
C SER A 112 -14.21 17.21 -3.00
N ARG A 113 -12.92 17.33 -3.28
CA ARG A 113 -12.00 18.18 -2.52
C ARG A 113 -12.44 19.63 -2.55
N GLU A 114 -12.85 20.12 -3.72
CA GLU A 114 -13.28 21.51 -3.93
C GLU A 114 -14.54 21.81 -3.12
N TYR A 115 -15.48 20.85 -3.06
CA TYR A 115 -16.66 20.99 -2.23
C TYR A 115 -16.28 21.11 -0.75
N ALA A 116 -15.43 20.23 -0.25
CA ALA A 116 -15.06 20.21 1.15
C ALA A 116 -14.33 21.51 1.57
N GLN A 117 -13.37 21.97 0.76
CA GLN A 117 -12.64 23.23 0.99
C GLN A 117 -13.55 24.47 0.88
N LYS A 118 -14.51 24.44 -0.06
CA LYS A 118 -15.50 25.51 -0.19
C LYS A 118 -16.36 25.62 1.08
N ILE A 119 -16.83 24.50 1.62
CA ILE A 119 -17.63 24.51 2.84
C ILE A 119 -16.80 25.02 4.01
N GLU A 120 -15.59 24.50 4.24
CA GLU A 120 -14.70 25.00 5.30
C GLU A 120 -14.48 26.52 5.22
N THR A 121 -14.37 27.08 4.01
CA THR A 121 -14.19 28.53 3.81
C THR A 121 -15.47 29.33 4.07
N LEU A 122 -16.64 28.78 3.75
CA LEU A 122 -17.93 29.47 3.82
C LEU A 122 -18.67 29.27 5.15
N ASP A 123 -18.40 28.15 5.83
CA ASP A 123 -19.12 27.68 7.00
C ASP A 123 -18.15 26.96 7.96
N THR A 124 -17.96 27.52 9.16
CA THR A 124 -17.12 26.96 10.22
C THR A 124 -17.92 26.20 11.28
N ASN A 125 -19.18 25.88 10.99
CA ASN A 125 -19.99 25.07 11.87
C ASN A 125 -19.35 23.71 12.14
N THR A 126 -19.46 23.27 13.40
CA THR A 126 -19.07 21.93 13.79
C THR A 126 -20.29 21.02 13.88
N VAL A 127 -20.08 19.74 13.61
CA VAL A 127 -21.12 18.71 13.69
C VAL A 127 -20.69 17.63 14.67
N ALA A 128 -21.64 17.08 15.44
CA ALA A 128 -21.31 16.01 16.39
C ALA A 128 -20.76 14.76 15.71
N LYS A 129 -21.25 14.44 14.50
CA LYS A 129 -20.80 13.33 13.66
C LYS A 129 -20.75 13.76 12.19
N PRO A 130 -19.56 13.94 11.61
CA PRO A 130 -19.41 14.15 10.17
C PRO A 130 -19.95 12.96 9.37
N THR A 131 -20.56 13.23 8.21
CA THR A 131 -21.15 12.20 7.32
C THR A 131 -20.54 12.16 5.92
N GLN A 132 -19.72 13.16 5.60
CA GLN A 132 -19.06 13.33 4.32
C GLN A 132 -17.57 13.58 4.53
N ALA A 133 -16.75 13.07 3.63
CA ALA A 133 -15.31 13.29 3.63
C ALA A 133 -14.76 13.31 2.21
N ALA A 134 -13.76 14.16 1.99
CA ALA A 134 -12.89 14.09 0.83
C ALA A 134 -11.57 13.43 1.25
N VAL A 135 -11.03 12.56 0.39
CA VAL A 135 -9.69 11.98 0.58
C VAL A 135 -8.85 12.29 -0.64
N TYR A 136 -7.67 12.85 -0.42
CA TYR A 136 -6.77 13.25 -1.51
C TYR A 136 -5.30 13.12 -1.09
N PRO A 137 -4.37 12.96 -2.04
CA PRO A 137 -2.95 12.86 -1.75
C PRO A 137 -2.36 14.17 -1.25
N SER A 138 -1.39 14.06 -0.36
CA SER A 138 -0.47 15.09 0.10
C SER A 138 0.97 14.69 -0.23
N LYS A 139 1.92 15.57 0.06
CA LYS A 139 3.35 15.29 -0.17
C LYS A 139 3.84 14.05 0.59
N THR A 140 3.25 13.78 1.74
CA THR A 140 3.72 12.75 2.69
C THR A 140 2.77 11.57 2.82
N GLY A 141 1.59 11.62 2.19
CA GLY A 141 0.64 10.53 2.21
C GLY A 141 -0.76 10.95 1.77
N LEU A 142 -1.76 10.64 2.58
CA LEU A 142 -3.17 10.92 2.31
C LEU A 142 -3.75 11.87 3.35
N VAL A 143 -4.63 12.76 2.91
CA VAL A 143 -5.40 13.65 3.79
C VAL A 143 -6.85 13.24 3.76
N VAL A 144 -7.43 13.06 4.94
CA VAL A 144 -8.88 13.02 5.13
C VAL A 144 -9.35 14.41 5.52
N HIS A 145 -10.29 14.95 4.77
CA HIS A 145 -10.83 16.28 4.96
C HIS A 145 -12.34 16.23 5.14
N PHE A 146 -12.83 16.75 6.26
CA PHE A 146 -14.27 16.86 6.53
C PHE A 146 -14.78 18.25 6.17
N PRO A 147 -15.86 18.38 5.36
CA PRO A 147 -16.48 19.69 5.08
C PRO A 147 -16.92 20.41 6.35
N TRP A 148 -17.47 19.68 7.33
CA TRP A 148 -17.80 20.19 8.66
C TRP A 148 -16.99 19.45 9.72
N ALA A 149 -16.27 20.19 10.56
CA ALA A 149 -15.41 19.59 11.58
C ALA A 149 -16.22 18.91 12.69
N PRO A 150 -15.69 17.84 13.30
CA PRO A 150 -16.32 17.20 14.45
C PRO A 150 -16.29 18.11 15.68
N THR A 151 -17.37 18.11 16.47
CA THR A 151 -17.44 18.88 17.74
C THR A 151 -16.63 18.25 18.88
N GLY A 152 -16.32 16.96 18.79
CA GLY A 152 -15.59 16.20 19.81
C GLY A 152 -14.64 15.16 19.21
N VAL A 153 -14.03 14.35 20.07
CA VAL A 153 -13.14 13.26 19.66
C VAL A 153 -13.97 12.08 19.14
N ARG A 154 -13.64 11.62 17.93
CA ARG A 154 -14.19 10.44 17.26
C ARG A 154 -13.04 9.61 16.69
N ASN A 155 -13.23 8.32 16.59
CA ASN A 155 -12.26 7.39 16.01
C ASN A 155 -12.71 6.99 14.61
N TYR A 156 -11.80 7.13 13.65
CA TYR A 156 -12.03 6.80 12.26
C TYR A 156 -11.11 5.68 11.82
N LYS A 157 -11.61 4.84 10.92
CA LYS A 157 -10.87 3.75 10.27
C LYS A 157 -11.00 3.88 8.77
N ILE A 158 -9.89 3.88 8.05
CA ILE A 158 -9.85 3.91 6.59
C ILE A 158 -9.01 2.74 6.07
N TYR A 159 -9.47 2.11 5.00
CA TYR A 159 -8.68 1.12 4.27
C TYR A 159 -7.97 1.79 3.11
N VAL A 160 -6.66 1.58 3.00
CA VAL A 160 -5.82 2.15 1.95
C VAL A 160 -4.87 1.09 1.41
N LYS A 161 -4.50 1.21 0.14
CA LYS A 161 -3.34 0.52 -0.43
C LYS A 161 -2.11 1.32 -0.04
N ASN A 162 -1.20 0.72 0.72
CA ASN A 162 -0.02 1.40 1.24
C ASN A 162 1.24 0.65 0.78
N PRO A 163 1.88 1.09 -0.32
CA PRO A 163 3.19 0.58 -0.75
C PRO A 163 4.25 0.75 0.35
N GLN A 164 5.22 -0.16 0.41
CA GLN A 164 6.28 -0.07 1.43
C GLN A 164 7.29 1.02 1.08
N ASP A 165 7.75 1.77 2.09
CA ASP A 165 8.92 2.64 1.95
C ASP A 165 10.15 1.86 1.50
N ASP A 166 11.08 2.55 0.85
CA ASP A 166 12.36 1.96 0.44
C ASP A 166 13.10 1.34 1.61
N PHE A 167 13.65 0.15 1.41
CA PHE A 167 14.46 -0.51 2.41
C PHE A 167 15.82 0.19 2.50
N GLY A 168 16.22 0.52 3.71
CA GLY A 168 17.54 1.01 4.05
C GLY A 168 18.45 -0.06 4.64
N SER A 169 19.63 0.37 5.08
CA SER A 169 20.61 -0.52 5.72
C SER A 169 20.13 -1.12 7.05
N SER A 170 19.17 -0.48 7.71
CA SER A 170 18.55 -0.97 8.95
C SER A 170 17.45 -2.02 8.74
N ASP A 171 17.01 -2.24 7.50
CA ASP A 171 15.80 -3.03 7.20
C ASP A 171 16.10 -4.49 6.85
N ALA A 172 17.25 -5.01 7.26
CA ALA A 172 17.71 -6.37 6.91
C ALA A 172 16.67 -7.47 7.22
N SER A 173 15.92 -7.33 8.31
CA SER A 173 14.87 -8.26 8.75
C SER A 173 13.46 -7.88 8.28
N THR A 174 13.29 -6.76 7.59
CA THR A 174 11.98 -6.28 7.13
C THR A 174 11.50 -7.18 6.00
N GLU A 175 10.29 -7.71 6.12
CA GLU A 175 9.67 -8.58 5.12
C GLU A 175 9.05 -7.78 3.99
N LEU A 176 9.20 -8.28 2.76
CA LEU A 176 8.53 -7.75 1.59
C LEU A 176 7.03 -8.11 1.64
N THR A 177 6.17 -7.09 1.49
CA THR A 177 4.70 -7.26 1.51
C THR A 177 4.19 -7.92 0.22
N VAL A 178 4.73 -7.53 -0.93
CA VAL A 178 4.36 -8.13 -2.23
C VAL A 178 5.07 -9.48 -2.47
N PRO A 179 4.57 -10.34 -3.36
CA PRO A 179 5.24 -11.58 -3.71
C PRO A 179 6.70 -11.35 -4.16
N TRP A 180 7.63 -12.09 -3.55
CA TRP A 180 9.07 -11.88 -3.76
C TRP A 180 9.57 -12.22 -5.16
N ARG A 181 8.92 -13.15 -5.87
CA ARG A 181 9.40 -13.68 -7.16
C ARG A 181 9.48 -12.61 -8.26
N PRO A 182 8.42 -11.82 -8.55
CA PRO A 182 8.52 -10.74 -9.54
C PRO A 182 9.57 -9.70 -9.14
N VAL A 183 9.66 -9.33 -7.85
CA VAL A 183 10.66 -8.36 -7.37
C VAL A 183 12.10 -8.85 -7.62
N VAL A 184 12.42 -10.11 -7.29
CA VAL A 184 13.76 -10.65 -7.53
C VAL A 184 14.11 -10.68 -9.02
N LEU A 185 13.15 -11.06 -9.89
CA LEU A 185 13.40 -11.16 -11.33
C LEU A 185 13.60 -9.79 -11.96
N ALA A 186 12.78 -8.79 -11.62
CA ALA A 186 12.98 -7.41 -12.06
C ALA A 186 14.30 -6.84 -11.51
N ALA A 187 14.60 -7.05 -10.22
CA ALA A 187 15.85 -6.58 -9.64
C ALA A 187 17.08 -7.18 -10.32
N THR A 188 17.02 -8.46 -10.69
CA THR A 188 18.11 -9.10 -11.46
C THR A 188 18.23 -8.56 -12.87
N ALA A 189 17.12 -8.24 -13.53
CA ALA A 189 17.13 -7.67 -14.89
C ALA A 189 17.73 -6.26 -14.87
N LEU A 190 17.21 -5.37 -14.02
CA LEU A 190 17.72 -4.01 -13.82
C LEU A 190 19.22 -4.02 -13.47
N ALA A 191 19.62 -4.90 -12.55
CA ALA A 191 21.02 -5.01 -12.16
C ALA A 191 21.93 -5.57 -13.26
N ALA A 192 21.42 -6.38 -14.18
CA ALA A 192 22.18 -6.90 -15.33
C ALA A 192 22.33 -5.84 -16.43
N GLU A 193 21.27 -5.06 -16.69
CA GLU A 193 21.24 -3.96 -17.66
C GLU A 193 22.20 -2.84 -17.29
N GLU A 194 22.12 -2.31 -16.07
CA GLU A 194 23.01 -1.26 -15.55
C GLU A 194 24.49 -1.68 -15.58
N ARG A 195 24.75 -2.98 -15.56
CA ARG A 195 26.10 -3.56 -15.65
C ARG A 195 26.56 -3.86 -17.08
N GLY A 196 25.66 -3.74 -18.06
CA GLY A 196 25.95 -4.04 -19.46
C GLY A 196 26.22 -5.52 -19.74
N GLU A 197 25.72 -6.46 -18.91
CA GLU A 197 25.90 -7.90 -19.15
C GLU A 197 25.12 -8.40 -20.39
N GLU A 198 24.19 -7.60 -20.90
CA GLU A 198 23.22 -7.98 -21.92
C GLU A 198 23.66 -7.66 -23.36
N LEU A 199 24.86 -7.08 -23.54
CA LEU A 199 25.45 -6.73 -24.84
C LEU A 199 24.50 -5.93 -25.77
N GLY A 200 23.52 -5.21 -25.22
CA GLY A 200 22.59 -4.36 -25.96
C GLY A 200 21.39 -5.09 -26.60
N LEU A 201 20.95 -6.22 -26.03
CA LEU A 201 19.71 -6.88 -26.43
C LEU A 201 18.50 -6.28 -25.68
N ASP A 202 17.44 -5.90 -26.42
CA ASP A 202 16.26 -5.18 -25.89
C ASP A 202 15.34 -6.00 -24.97
N ALA A 203 15.55 -7.32 -24.85
CA ALA A 203 14.75 -8.18 -23.98
C ALA A 203 15.56 -9.38 -23.53
N THR A 204 16.09 -9.33 -22.31
CA THR A 204 16.70 -10.51 -21.71
C THR A 204 15.67 -11.42 -21.09
N ARG A 205 16.04 -12.70 -21.02
CA ARG A 205 15.25 -13.79 -20.41
C ARG A 205 14.76 -13.47 -18.99
N TRP A 206 15.37 -12.52 -18.29
CA TRP A 206 14.95 -12.06 -16.97
C TRP A 206 13.68 -11.23 -17.03
N TRP A 207 13.55 -10.34 -18.00
CA TRP A 207 12.33 -9.55 -18.23
C TRP A 207 11.14 -10.41 -18.66
N ASP A 208 11.36 -11.40 -19.51
CA ASP A 208 10.29 -12.35 -19.90
C ASP A 208 9.77 -13.12 -18.67
N GLN A 209 10.68 -13.63 -17.84
CA GLN A 209 10.31 -14.33 -16.60
C GLN A 209 9.63 -13.40 -15.59
N TYR A 210 10.04 -12.13 -15.53
CA TYR A 210 9.39 -11.12 -14.71
C TYR A 210 7.94 -10.91 -15.14
N GLN A 211 7.69 -10.74 -16.44
CA GLN A 211 6.34 -10.56 -16.98
C GLN A 211 5.46 -11.78 -16.70
N ASP A 212 5.99 -12.99 -16.87
CA ASP A 212 5.28 -14.23 -16.54
C ASP A 212 4.95 -14.32 -15.03
N ALA A 213 5.89 -13.96 -14.17
CA ALA A 213 5.69 -13.96 -12.72
C ALA A 213 4.65 -12.92 -12.29
N LEU A 214 4.69 -11.73 -12.87
CA LEU A 214 3.73 -10.65 -12.64
C LEU A 214 2.33 -11.04 -13.13
N GLY A 215 2.23 -11.60 -14.34
CA GLY A 215 0.96 -12.11 -14.88
C GLY A 215 0.36 -13.20 -13.99
N SER A 216 1.17 -14.10 -13.44
CA SER A 216 0.71 -15.13 -12.51
C SER A 216 0.19 -14.57 -11.19
N MET A 217 0.81 -13.48 -10.69
CA MET A 217 0.39 -12.77 -9.48
C MET A 217 -0.97 -12.11 -9.71
N VAL A 218 -1.09 -11.33 -10.79
CA VAL A 218 -2.33 -10.65 -11.17
C VAL A 218 -3.46 -11.65 -11.38
N ALA A 219 -3.20 -12.74 -12.11
CA ALA A 219 -4.20 -13.77 -12.36
C ALA A 219 -4.71 -14.36 -11.05
N ARG A 220 -3.81 -14.75 -10.13
CA ARG A 220 -4.21 -15.33 -8.84
C ARG A 220 -5.10 -14.39 -8.04
N GLU A 221 -4.72 -13.12 -7.89
CA GLU A 221 -5.51 -12.15 -7.13
C GLU A 221 -6.82 -11.80 -7.84
N SER A 222 -6.83 -11.77 -9.18
CA SER A 222 -8.05 -11.55 -9.96
C SER A 222 -9.06 -12.69 -9.80
N PHE A 223 -8.59 -13.94 -9.63
CA PHE A 223 -9.46 -15.09 -9.34
C PHE A 223 -9.96 -15.13 -7.90
N GLU A 224 -9.31 -14.42 -6.98
CA GLU A 224 -9.73 -14.31 -5.59
C GLU A 224 -10.96 -13.37 -5.50
N HIS A 225 -12.10 -13.90 -5.94
CA HIS A 225 -13.40 -13.33 -5.62
C HIS A 225 -13.61 -13.46 -4.11
N ASP A 226 -13.39 -12.37 -3.38
CA ASP A 226 -13.83 -12.16 -1.99
C ASP A 226 -15.38 -12.08 -1.93
N LEU A 227 -16.05 -13.14 -2.39
CA LEU A 227 -17.40 -13.49 -1.96
C LEU A 227 -17.21 -14.40 -0.76
N THR A 228 -17.07 -13.80 0.42
CA THR A 228 -17.47 -14.46 1.65
C THR A 228 -18.90 -14.94 1.44
N LEU A 229 -19.07 -16.26 1.28
CA LEU A 229 -20.37 -16.92 1.31
C LEU A 229 -20.98 -16.63 2.68
N VAL A 230 -21.75 -15.54 2.78
CA VAL A 230 -22.69 -15.36 3.87
C VAL A 230 -23.74 -16.44 3.61
N ALA A 231 -23.67 -17.53 4.37
CA ALA A 231 -24.82 -18.40 4.52
C ALA A 231 -25.93 -17.52 5.11
N GLU A 232 -26.82 -17.04 4.26
CA GLU A 232 -28.03 -16.35 4.68
C GLU A 232 -28.92 -17.40 5.36
N THR A 233 -28.69 -17.64 6.65
CA THR A 233 -29.67 -18.33 7.48
C THR A 233 -30.76 -17.31 7.79
N THR A 234 -31.69 -17.16 6.87
CA THR A 234 -32.96 -16.48 7.11
C THR A 234 -33.79 -17.33 8.08
N ASP A 235 -33.44 -17.31 9.37
CA ASP A 235 -34.31 -17.82 10.41
C ASP A 235 -35.41 -16.78 10.66
N TYR A 236 -36.50 -16.94 9.92
CA TYR A 236 -37.77 -16.29 10.21
C TYR A 236 -38.25 -16.75 11.59
N ILE A 237 -37.95 -15.97 12.64
CA ILE A 237 -38.65 -16.08 13.91
C ILE A 237 -40.07 -15.56 13.69
N ASN A 238 -40.98 -16.51 13.49
CA ASN A 238 -42.40 -16.32 13.34
C ASN A 238 -43.00 -15.85 14.69
N PRO A 239 -43.70 -14.70 14.77
CA PRO A 239 -44.36 -14.29 16.00
C PRO A 239 -45.72 -15.00 16.09
N PHE A 240 -45.80 -15.99 16.98
CA PHE A 240 -47.07 -16.43 17.57
C PHE A 240 -47.10 -15.99 19.04
#